data_AF-K9ZAB5-F1
#
_entry.id   AF-K9ZAB5-F1
#
_cell.length_a   1.000
_cell.length_b   1.000
_cell.length_c   1.000
_cell.angle_alpha   90.00
_cell.angle_beta   90.00
_cell.angle_gamma   90.00
#
_symmetry.space_group_name_H-M   'P 1'
#
loop_
_entity.id
_entity.type
_entity.pdbx_description
1 polymer ?
#
loop_
_entity_poly.entity_id
_entity_poly.type
_entity_poly.pdbx_seq_one_letter_code
_entity_poly.pdbx_strand_id
1 'polypeptide(L)'
;MEVPTVNDYTSALRKIEMTELQTELLRIQYSAPHHQIKLEDLAIAVSKPIETINAVYGNLAHKIKDLLAVEIIGEGYWKVLSIGYEQDNRYYWQMRNQVVYALRELNWF
;
A
#
# COMPACT_ATOMS: atom_id res chain seq x y z
N MET A 1 -18.60 -2.09 3.44
CA MET A 1 -17.32 -2.81 3.64
C MET A 1 -16.75 -2.31 4.94
N GLU A 2 -16.54 -3.21 5.89
CA GLU A 2 -15.85 -2.86 7.14
C GLU A 2 -14.39 -2.56 6.81
N VAL A 3 -13.88 -1.44 7.32
CA VAL A 3 -12.48 -1.05 7.12
C VAL A 3 -11.66 -1.79 8.19
N PRO A 4 -10.65 -2.60 7.81
CA PRO A 4 -9.84 -3.33 8.79
C PRO A 4 -9.21 -2.39 9.82
N THR A 5 -9.10 -2.87 11.06
CA THR A 5 -8.49 -2.12 12.16
C THR A 5 -6.96 -2.14 12.08
N VAL A 6 -6.30 -1.29 12.86
CA VAL A 6 -4.83 -1.31 13.01
C VAL A 6 -4.34 -2.72 13.39
N ASN A 7 -5.00 -3.37 14.36
CA ASN A 7 -4.61 -4.69 14.84
C ASN A 7 -4.75 -5.78 13.76
N ASP A 8 -5.75 -5.67 12.89
CA ASP A 8 -5.92 -6.59 11.76
C ASP A 8 -4.75 -6.44 10.78
N TYR A 9 -4.40 -5.20 10.41
CA TYR A 9 -3.24 -4.92 9.56
C TYR A 9 -1.92 -5.36 10.21
N THR A 10 -1.69 -5.06 11.50
CA THR A 10 -0.50 -5.51 12.24
C THR A 10 -0.38 -7.02 12.19
N SER A 11 -1.49 -7.74 12.41
CA SER A 11 -1.53 -9.21 12.37
C SER A 11 -1.29 -9.79 10.98
N ALA A 12 -1.83 -9.15 9.93
CA ALA A 12 -1.60 -9.57 8.54
C ALA A 12 -0.16 -9.30 8.10
N LEU A 13 0.37 -8.10 8.38
CA LEU A 13 1.74 -7.70 8.02
C LEU A 13 2.80 -8.59 8.72
N ARG A 14 2.54 -9.11 9.92
CA ARG A 14 3.45 -10.08 10.55
C ARG A 14 3.54 -11.44 9.85
N LYS A 15 2.53 -11.81 9.05
CA LYS A 15 2.42 -13.12 8.40
C LYS A 15 2.87 -13.11 6.95
N ILE A 16 3.02 -11.93 6.36
CA ILE A 16 3.33 -11.80 4.94
C ILE A 16 4.84 -11.81 4.71
N GLU A 17 5.27 -12.61 3.75
CA GLU A 17 6.59 -12.49 3.16
C GLU A 17 6.53 -11.51 1.98
N MET A 18 7.29 -10.43 2.08
CA MET A 18 7.42 -9.40 1.06
C MET A 18 8.71 -9.58 0.28
N THR A 19 8.66 -9.34 -1.03
CA THR A 19 9.89 -9.18 -1.81
C THR A 19 10.60 -7.88 -1.44
N GLU A 20 11.86 -7.75 -1.82
CA GLU A 20 12.63 -6.51 -1.65
C GLU A 20 11.90 -5.32 -2.29
N LEU A 21 11.43 -5.48 -3.54
CA LEU A 21 10.70 -4.42 -4.23
C LEU A 21 9.35 -4.09 -3.55
N GLN A 22 8.62 -5.07 -3.04
CA GLN A 22 7.38 -4.82 -2.27
C GLN A 22 7.66 -4.00 -1.01
N THR A 23 8.72 -4.37 -0.28
CA THR A 23 9.16 -3.69 0.93
C THR A 23 9.61 -2.27 0.62
N GLU A 24 10.36 -2.07 -0.46
CA GLU A 24 10.85 -0.77 -0.88
C GLU A 24 9.71 0.17 -1.30
N LEU A 25 8.74 -0.31 -2.09
CA LEU A 25 7.58 0.50 -2.47
C LEU A 25 6.77 0.95 -1.24
N LEU A 26 6.53 0.04 -0.30
CA LEU A 26 5.80 0.33 0.93
C LEU A 26 6.55 1.36 1.78
N ARG A 27 7.87 1.21 1.91
CA ARG A 27 8.75 2.16 2.61
C ARG A 27 8.72 3.54 1.98
N ILE A 28 8.85 3.64 0.66
CA ILE A 28 8.87 4.93 -0.06
C ILE A 28 7.55 5.66 0.16
N GLN A 29 6.41 4.99 0.02
CA GLN A 29 5.12 5.62 0.28
C GLN A 29 4.97 6.03 1.75
N TYR A 30 5.36 5.16 2.69
CA TYR A 30 5.33 5.49 4.13
C TYR A 30 6.19 6.71 4.45
N SER A 31 7.37 6.85 3.85
CA SER A 31 8.26 7.98 4.11
C SER A 31 7.86 9.28 3.37
N ALA A 32 6.89 9.23 2.46
CA ALA A 32 6.45 10.40 1.74
C ALA A 32 5.67 11.38 2.65
N PRO A 33 5.71 12.70 2.40
CA PRO A 33 4.93 13.67 3.14
C PRO A 33 3.44 13.27 3.19
N HIS A 34 2.86 13.26 4.38
CA HIS A 34 1.48 12.81 4.62
C HIS A 34 1.16 11.38 4.16
N HIS A 35 2.19 10.53 3.98
CA HIS A 35 2.09 9.17 3.43
C HIS A 35 1.44 9.14 2.04
N GLN A 36 1.65 10.20 1.26
CA GLN A 36 1.06 10.44 -0.05
C GLN A 36 2.15 10.52 -1.10
N ILE A 37 1.97 9.79 -2.21
CA ILE A 37 2.90 9.83 -3.34
C ILE A 37 2.16 9.78 -4.67
N LYS A 38 2.71 10.41 -5.71
CA LYS A 38 2.26 10.24 -7.09
C LYS A 38 2.72 8.88 -7.59
N LEU A 39 1.90 8.22 -8.37
CA LEU A 39 2.27 6.92 -8.92
C LEU A 39 3.50 7.02 -9.83
N GLU A 40 3.63 8.12 -10.57
CA GLU A 40 4.79 8.45 -11.40
C GLU A 40 6.06 8.65 -10.55
N ASP A 41 5.96 9.35 -9.42
CA ASP A 41 7.09 9.61 -8.53
C ASP A 41 7.57 8.31 -7.88
N LEU A 42 6.65 7.40 -7.53
CA LEU A 42 6.97 6.07 -7.02
C LEU A 42 7.68 5.22 -8.08
N ALA A 43 7.22 5.26 -9.34
CA ALA A 43 7.84 4.58 -10.47
C ALA A 43 9.27 5.08 -10.73
N ILE A 44 9.47 6.40 -10.67
CA ILE A 44 10.80 7.04 -10.79
C ILE A 44 11.72 6.58 -9.66
N ALA A 45 11.22 6.57 -8.41
CA ALA A 45 12.03 6.25 -7.23
C ALA A 45 12.66 4.85 -7.28
N VAL A 46 11.97 3.87 -7.86
CA VAL A 46 12.49 2.50 -8.02
C VAL A 46 12.96 2.18 -9.44
N SER A 47 12.96 3.17 -10.34
CA SER A 47 13.33 3.01 -11.76
C SER A 47 12.59 1.86 -12.45
N LYS A 48 11.25 1.80 -12.29
CA LYS A 48 10.37 0.81 -12.94
C LYS A 48 9.20 1.48 -13.66
N PRO A 49 8.62 0.86 -14.70
CA PRO A 49 7.38 1.33 -15.31
C PRO A 49 6.20 1.31 -14.34
N ILE A 50 5.23 2.21 -14.53
CA ILE A 50 4.03 2.34 -13.70
C ILE A 50 3.24 1.03 -13.66
N GLU A 51 3.18 0.30 -14.76
CA GLU A 51 2.51 -1.01 -14.87
C GLU A 51 3.13 -2.02 -13.92
N THR A 52 4.46 -1.97 -13.75
CA THR A 52 5.18 -2.82 -12.80
C THR A 52 4.85 -2.42 -11.36
N ILE A 53 4.78 -1.12 -11.06
CA ILE A 53 4.38 -0.63 -9.73
C ILE A 53 2.97 -1.11 -9.39
N ASN A 54 2.02 -0.93 -10.30
CA ASN A 54 0.64 -1.37 -10.15
C ASN A 54 0.55 -2.89 -9.91
N ALA A 55 1.29 -3.69 -10.69
CA ALA A 55 1.30 -5.14 -10.53
C ALA A 55 1.90 -5.58 -9.19
N VAL A 56 3.06 -5.02 -8.80
CA VAL A 56 3.78 -5.41 -7.57
C VAL A 56 3.01 -4.97 -6.33
N TYR A 57 2.51 -3.73 -6.32
CA TYR A 57 1.74 -3.17 -5.22
C TYR A 57 0.37 -3.84 -5.11
N GLY A 58 -0.28 -4.10 -6.25
CA GLY A 58 -1.52 -4.88 -6.31
C GLY A 58 -1.35 -6.31 -5.79
N ASN A 59 -0.24 -6.98 -6.12
CA ASN A 59 0.06 -8.32 -5.60
C ASN A 59 0.27 -8.31 -4.08
N LEU A 60 1.02 -7.34 -3.55
CA LEU A 60 1.19 -7.15 -2.11
C LEU A 60 -0.16 -6.96 -1.42
N ALA A 61 -0.98 -6.06 -1.96
CA ALA A 61 -2.29 -5.75 -1.39
C ALA A 61 -3.27 -6.92 -1.48
N HIS A 62 -3.18 -7.76 -2.51
CA HIS A 62 -3.96 -9.00 -2.64
C HIS A 62 -3.58 -10.01 -1.55
N LYS A 63 -2.28 -10.24 -1.30
CA LYS A 63 -1.84 -11.12 -0.20
C LYS A 63 -2.36 -10.62 1.16
N ILE A 64 -2.32 -9.31 1.40
CA ILE A 64 -2.82 -8.71 2.65
C ILE A 64 -4.34 -8.84 2.74
N LYS A 65 -5.08 -8.61 1.64
CA LYS A 65 -6.53 -8.84 1.56
C LYS A 65 -6.90 -10.25 2.03
N ASP A 66 -6.20 -11.26 1.51
CA ASP A 66 -6.49 -12.67 1.84
C ASP A 66 -6.25 -12.96 3.34
N LEU A 67 -5.21 -12.37 3.93
CA LEU A 67 -4.94 -12.48 5.37
C LEU A 67 -5.94 -11.74 6.24
N LEU A 68 -6.52 -10.65 5.74
CA LEU A 68 -7.57 -9.87 6.42
C LEU A 68 -8.97 -10.48 6.23
N ALA A 69 -9.14 -11.43 5.32
CA ALA A 69 -10.42 -12.01 4.92
C ALA A 69 -11.48 -10.95 4.54
N VAL A 70 -11.05 -9.87 3.88
CA VAL A 70 -11.94 -8.80 3.43
C VAL A 70 -12.25 -8.87 1.95
N GLU A 71 -13.50 -8.56 1.60
CA GLU A 71 -13.92 -8.37 0.22
C GLU A 71 -13.60 -6.95 -0.24
N ILE A 72 -13.01 -6.81 -1.44
CA ILE A 72 -12.84 -5.52 -2.10
C ILE A 72 -13.88 -5.42 -3.21
N ILE A 73 -14.73 -4.41 -3.12
CA ILE A 73 -15.72 -4.08 -4.14
C ILE A 73 -15.08 -3.09 -5.13
N GLY A 74 -15.03 -3.48 -6.40
CA GLY A 74 -14.47 -2.68 -7.50
C GLY A 74 -13.02 -3.02 -7.84
N GLU A 75 -12.43 -2.27 -8.77
CA GLU A 75 -11.11 -2.59 -9.31
C GLU A 75 -9.96 -2.12 -8.41
N GLY A 76 -8.90 -2.93 -8.36
CA GLY A 76 -7.60 -2.58 -7.77
C GLY A 76 -7.40 -3.04 -6.32
N TYR A 77 -6.70 -4.15 -6.12
CA TYR A 77 -6.33 -4.65 -4.79
C TYR A 77 -5.54 -3.63 -3.95
N TRP A 78 -4.80 -2.72 -4.60
CA TRP A 78 -4.06 -1.63 -3.94
C TRP A 78 -4.92 -0.80 -2.96
N LYS A 79 -6.26 -0.79 -3.14
CA LYS A 79 -7.23 -0.14 -2.24
C LYS A 79 -7.22 -0.69 -0.81
N VAL A 80 -6.67 -1.88 -0.57
CA VAL A 80 -6.44 -2.39 0.79
C VAL A 80 -5.42 -1.54 1.52
N LEU A 81 -4.44 -1.00 0.81
CA LEU A 81 -3.32 -0.28 1.43
C LEU A 81 -3.47 1.23 1.33
N SER A 82 -4.09 1.71 0.25
CA SER A 82 -4.14 3.13 -0.08
C SER A 82 -5.54 3.60 -0.46
N ILE A 83 -5.74 4.92 -0.34
CA ILE A 83 -6.83 5.67 -0.94
C ILE A 83 -6.24 6.36 -2.18
N GLY A 84 -6.89 6.19 -3.33
CA GLY A 84 -6.47 6.80 -4.59
C GLY A 84 -7.35 7.98 -4.94
N TYR A 85 -6.76 9.07 -5.42
CA TYR A 85 -7.49 10.24 -5.89
C TYR A 85 -6.70 11.00 -6.95
N GLU A 86 -7.43 11.78 -7.75
CA GLU A 86 -6.85 12.67 -8.74
C GLU A 86 -6.73 14.09 -8.17
N GLN A 87 -5.58 14.72 -8.41
CA GLN A 87 -5.33 16.12 -8.13
C GLN A 87 -4.43 16.69 -9.22
N ASP A 88 -4.81 17.83 -9.80
CA ASP A 88 -4.04 18.51 -10.86
C ASP A 88 -3.69 17.60 -12.06
N ASN A 89 -4.64 16.78 -12.52
CA ASN A 89 -4.47 15.76 -13.57
C ASN A 89 -3.38 14.72 -13.27
N ARG A 90 -3.12 14.42 -11.98
CA ARG A 90 -2.19 13.38 -11.55
C ARG A 90 -2.85 12.45 -10.54
N TYR A 91 -2.43 11.19 -10.56
CA TYR A 91 -2.99 10.16 -9.68
C TYR A 91 -2.11 9.96 -8.44
N TYR A 92 -2.70 10.14 -7.27
CA TYR A 92 -2.02 10.02 -5.98
C TYR A 92 -2.53 8.80 -5.22
N TRP A 93 -1.60 8.17 -4.50
CA TRP A 93 -1.89 7.17 -3.49
C TRP A 93 -1.53 7.69 -2.11
N GLN A 94 -2.54 7.81 -1.25
CA GLN A 94 -2.36 8.07 0.17
C GLN A 94 -2.52 6.77 0.95
N MET A 95 -1.51 6.38 1.71
CA MET A 95 -1.58 5.20 2.56
C MET A 95 -2.69 5.36 3.60
N ARG A 96 -3.48 4.30 3.83
CA ARG A 96 -4.52 4.33 4.87
C ARG A 96 -3.89 4.53 6.25
N ASN A 97 -4.52 5.35 7.08
CA ASN A 97 -4.05 5.60 8.45
C ASN A 97 -3.85 4.30 9.25
N GLN A 98 -4.74 3.31 9.08
CA GLN A 98 -4.63 2.03 9.77
C GLN A 98 -3.36 1.26 9.38
N VAL A 99 -2.96 1.34 8.11
CA VAL A 99 -1.72 0.73 7.60
C VAL A 99 -0.50 1.47 8.14
N VAL A 100 -0.54 2.82 8.13
CA VAL A 100 0.52 3.66 8.71
C VAL A 100 0.75 3.32 10.18
N TYR A 101 -0.32 3.24 10.97
CA TYR A 101 -0.21 2.90 12.39
C TYR A 101 0.28 1.48 12.61
N ALA A 102 -0.16 0.51 11.81
CA ALA A 102 0.31 -0.86 11.89
C ALA A 102 1.82 -0.97 11.58
N LEU A 103 2.30 -0.29 10.54
CA LEU A 103 3.74 -0.24 10.21
C LEU A 103 4.56 0.38 11.33
N ARG A 104 4.02 1.41 11.99
CA ARG A 104 4.64 2.03 13.17
C ARG A 104 4.70 1.08 14.37
N GLU A 105 3.61 0.36 14.67
CA GLU A 105 3.59 -0.65 15.74
C GLU A 105 4.60 -1.78 15.52
N LEU A 106 4.88 -2.09 14.26
CA LEU A 106 5.85 -3.10 13.87
C LEU A 106 7.30 -2.60 13.86
N ASN A 107 7.53 -1.30 14.03
CA ASN A 107 8.84 -0.65 13.88
C ASN A 107 9.52 -0.99 12.54
N TRP A 108 8.73 -1.09 11.46
CA TRP A 108 9.29 -1.42 10.14
C TRP A 108 9.97 -0.22 9.48
N PHE A 109 9.47 1.00 9.71
CA PHE A 109 9.93 2.24 9.09
C PHE A 109 9.84 3.45 10.04
#